data_AF-A0A4Q3EIL8-F1
#
_entry.id   AF-A0A4Q3EIL8-F1
#
_cell.length_a   1.000
_cell.length_b   1.000
_cell.length_c   1.000
_cell.angle_alpha   90.00
_cell.angle_beta   90.00
_cell.angle_gamma   90.00
#
_symmetry.space_group_name_H-M   'P 1'
#
loop_
_entity.id
_entity.type
_entity.pdbx_description
1 polymer ?
#
loop_
_entity_poly.entity_id
_entity_poly.type
_entity_poly.pdbx_seq_one_letter_code
_entity_poly.pdbx_strand_id
1 'polypeptide(L)'
;MSINPPYLKKGDKVAITCPAKKLPKPMTDAINLLQSWGLEVVLGDTIEASYHQFSGDDTLRTKDMQRFVDDDSVKAIIAARGGYGTIRIIDHVNFDRLAKNPKWVVGFSDITLLHAHLYANYGLQSIHGQMPMNIPDASAKSIRTLHSALFGGELSYDFASHGINRSGEGTGTLIGGNLSLLVAILNSVSDFDYSGKVLFIEDVGEYLYSVDRLIRT
;
A
#
# COMPACT_ATOMS: atom_id res chain seq x y z
N MET A 1 11.91 -16.25 2.87
CA MET A 1 12.52 -15.33 3.86
C MET A 1 12.06 -13.92 3.46
N SER A 2 11.51 -13.13 4.38
CA SER A 2 10.96 -11.80 4.03
C SER A 2 12.06 -10.73 4.00
N ILE A 3 12.01 -9.86 2.99
CA ILE A 3 12.89 -8.70 2.86
C ILE A 3 12.23 -7.53 3.59
N ASN A 4 12.89 -7.01 4.63
CA ASN A 4 12.46 -5.82 5.34
C ASN A 4 13.19 -4.58 4.80
N PRO A 5 12.49 -3.57 4.25
CA PRO A 5 13.11 -2.29 3.91
C PRO A 5 13.73 -1.60 5.13
N PRO A 6 14.82 -0.81 4.96
CA PRO A 6 15.37 -0.01 6.03
C PRO A 6 14.34 1.00 6.56
N TYR A 7 14.33 1.23 7.87
CA TYR A 7 13.55 2.33 8.45
C TYR A 7 14.03 3.68 7.94
N LEU A 8 13.09 4.61 7.80
CA LEU A 8 13.34 5.98 7.40
C LEU A 8 14.09 6.75 8.49
N LYS A 9 14.84 7.74 8.06
CA LYS A 9 15.48 8.76 8.89
C LYS A 9 15.22 10.15 8.32
N LYS A 10 15.40 11.17 9.16
CA LYS A 10 15.35 12.57 8.73
C LYS A 10 16.33 12.80 7.57
N GLY A 11 15.86 13.50 6.54
CA GLY A 11 16.56 13.76 5.29
C GLY A 11 16.35 12.68 4.22
N ASP A 12 15.72 11.54 4.55
CA ASP A 12 15.39 10.57 3.53
C ASP A 12 14.33 11.11 2.56
N LYS A 13 14.49 10.72 1.29
CA LYS A 13 13.58 11.08 0.22
C LYS A 13 12.43 10.07 0.13
N VAL A 14 11.21 10.58 0.06
CA VAL A 14 9.98 9.79 -0.17
C VAL A 14 9.27 10.29 -1.41
N ALA A 15 8.86 9.36 -2.26
CA ALA A 15 8.11 9.65 -3.47
C ALA A 15 6.61 9.52 -3.23
N ILE A 16 5.81 10.43 -3.78
CA ILE A 16 4.36 10.30 -3.85
C ILE A 16 3.95 10.14 -5.32
N THR A 17 3.21 9.08 -5.63
CA THR A 17 2.73 8.77 -7.00
C THR A 17 1.28 8.27 -6.98
N CYS A 18 0.59 8.31 -8.12
CA CYS A 18 -0.76 7.80 -8.29
C CYS A 18 -0.75 6.63 -9.29
N PRO A 19 -0.67 5.36 -8.83
CA PRO A 19 -0.69 4.19 -9.73
C PRO A 19 -2.08 3.88 -10.30
N ALA A 20 -3.13 4.55 -9.81
CA ALA A 20 -4.53 4.23 -10.09
C ALA A 20 -5.35 5.46 -10.51
N LYS A 21 -6.16 6.01 -9.60
CA LYS A 21 -7.15 7.06 -9.87
C LYS A 21 -6.54 8.45 -9.71
N LYS A 22 -7.02 9.41 -10.50
CA LYS A 22 -6.64 10.82 -10.34
C LYS A 22 -7.08 11.41 -8.99
N LEU A 23 -6.32 12.39 -8.53
CA LEU A 23 -6.64 13.15 -7.32
C LEU A 23 -7.80 14.13 -7.60
N PRO A 24 -8.80 14.21 -6.72
CA PRO A 24 -9.90 15.17 -6.85
C PRO A 24 -9.56 16.53 -6.23
N LYS A 25 -8.53 16.59 -5.39
CA LYS A 25 -8.07 17.76 -4.65
C LYS A 25 -6.56 17.63 -4.36
N PRO A 26 -5.85 18.74 -4.12
CA PRO A 26 -4.45 18.71 -3.69
C PRO A 26 -4.26 17.97 -2.36
N MET A 27 -3.04 17.53 -2.11
CA MET A 27 -2.63 16.76 -0.92
C MET A 27 -1.63 17.54 -0.04
N THR A 28 -1.80 18.85 0.04
CA THR A 28 -0.88 19.76 0.76
C THR A 28 -0.67 19.35 2.21
N ASP A 29 -1.72 18.89 2.91
CA ASP A 29 -1.61 18.42 4.30
C ASP A 29 -0.69 17.22 4.45
N ALA A 30 -0.72 16.30 3.48
CA ALA A 30 0.15 15.12 3.47
C ALA A 30 1.61 15.50 3.23
N ILE A 31 1.85 16.43 2.31
CA ILE A 31 3.20 16.94 2.02
C ILE A 31 3.77 17.63 3.27
N ASN A 32 2.99 18.52 3.88
CA ASN A 32 3.38 19.21 5.11
C ASN A 32 3.65 18.22 6.26
N LEU A 33 2.82 17.19 6.40
CA LEU A 33 3.01 16.15 7.41
C LEU A 33 4.34 15.40 7.22
N LEU A 34 4.60 14.89 6.01
CA LEU A 34 5.84 14.16 5.72
C LEU A 34 7.08 15.06 5.89
N GLN A 35 6.99 16.32 5.47
CA GLN A 35 8.04 17.31 5.71
C GLN A 35 8.24 17.61 7.20
N SER A 36 7.16 17.62 8.00
CA SER A 36 7.26 17.79 9.46
C SER A 36 7.96 16.62 10.15
N TRP A 37 7.94 15.42 9.55
CA TRP A 37 8.75 14.26 9.96
C TRP A 37 10.20 14.37 9.50
N GLY A 38 10.54 15.43 8.78
CA GLY A 38 11.89 15.71 8.29
C GLY A 38 12.23 14.97 7.00
N LEU A 39 11.24 14.52 6.23
CA LEU A 39 11.44 13.83 4.95
C LEU A 39 11.47 14.81 3.78
N GLU A 40 12.23 14.46 2.74
CA GLU A 40 12.20 15.16 1.46
C GLU A 40 11.13 14.55 0.55
N VAL A 41 10.09 15.31 0.23
CA VAL A 41 8.98 14.81 -0.59
C VAL A 41 9.23 15.10 -2.07
N VAL A 42 9.20 14.07 -2.90
CA VAL A 42 9.25 14.16 -4.36
C VAL A 42 7.92 13.71 -4.96
N LEU A 43 7.37 14.51 -5.87
CA LEU A 43 6.10 14.22 -6.52
C LEU A 43 6.33 13.55 -7.88
N GLY A 44 5.52 12.54 -8.16
CA GLY A 44 5.45 11.89 -9.45
C GLY A 44 4.71 12.71 -10.51
N ASP A 45 4.95 12.38 -11.77
CA ASP A 45 4.30 13.04 -12.91
C ASP A 45 2.79 12.73 -12.94
N THR A 46 2.36 11.66 -12.25
CA THR A 46 0.96 11.23 -12.16
C THR A 46 0.11 12.06 -11.18
N ILE A 47 0.72 12.93 -10.36
CA ILE A 47 0.00 13.70 -9.34
C ILE A 47 -0.99 14.69 -9.95
N GLU A 48 -0.60 15.36 -11.04
CA GLU A 48 -1.42 16.35 -11.74
C GLU A 48 -2.04 15.80 -13.03
N ALA A 49 -1.66 14.59 -13.44
CA ALA A 49 -2.15 13.96 -14.66
C ALA A 49 -3.61 13.52 -14.54
N SER A 50 -4.31 13.54 -15.67
CA SER A 50 -5.70 13.08 -15.77
C SER A 50 -5.95 12.42 -17.12
N TYR A 51 -6.45 11.19 -17.09
CA TYR A 51 -6.92 10.45 -18.26
C TYR A 51 -8.21 9.72 -17.89
N HIS A 52 -9.36 10.28 -18.28
CA HIS A 52 -10.68 9.88 -17.77
C HIS A 52 -10.72 9.85 -16.23
N GLN A 53 -10.82 8.67 -15.62
CA GLN A 53 -10.78 8.47 -14.17
C GLN A 53 -9.36 8.29 -13.61
N PHE A 54 -8.40 7.93 -14.45
CA PHE A 54 -7.03 7.57 -14.06
C PHE A 54 -6.12 8.80 -13.94
N SER A 55 -5.06 8.67 -13.15
CA SER A 55 -3.97 9.65 -13.00
C SER A 55 -2.97 9.58 -14.16
N GLY A 56 -3.48 9.67 -15.39
CA GLY A 56 -2.73 9.39 -16.61
C GLY A 56 -3.09 8.04 -17.23
N ASP A 57 -2.66 7.84 -18.48
CA ASP A 57 -2.81 6.55 -19.15
C ASP A 57 -1.93 5.46 -18.50
N ASP A 58 -2.07 4.20 -18.94
CA ASP A 58 -1.31 3.07 -18.40
C ASP A 58 0.21 3.30 -18.58
N THR A 59 0.64 3.90 -19.69
CA THR A 59 2.05 4.20 -19.99
C THR A 59 2.65 5.18 -19.00
N LEU A 60 1.98 6.31 -18.71
CA LEU A 60 2.46 7.31 -17.78
C LEU A 60 2.54 6.76 -16.36
N ARG A 61 1.50 6.05 -15.90
CA ARG A 61 1.48 5.47 -14.55
C ARG A 61 2.54 4.40 -14.36
N THR A 62 2.76 3.56 -15.38
CA THR A 62 3.87 2.58 -15.39
C THR A 62 5.22 3.28 -15.29
N LYS A 63 5.47 4.29 -16.15
CA LYS A 63 6.73 5.03 -16.17
C LYS A 63 7.01 5.73 -14.84
N ASP A 64 6.02 6.37 -14.25
CA ASP A 64 6.16 7.11 -13.00
C ASP A 64 6.44 6.18 -11.82
N MET A 65 5.76 5.02 -11.77
CA MET A 65 6.06 3.98 -10.78
C MET A 65 7.48 3.42 -10.97
N GLN A 66 7.85 3.06 -12.22
CA GLN A 66 9.17 2.52 -12.54
C GLN A 66 10.29 3.48 -12.15
N ARG A 67 10.12 4.78 -12.41
CA ARG A 67 11.07 5.83 -12.02
C ARG A 67 11.42 5.75 -10.53
N PHE A 68 10.44 5.61 -9.66
CA PHE A 68 10.67 5.56 -8.21
C PHE A 68 11.12 4.19 -7.70
N VAL A 69 10.75 3.11 -8.39
CA VAL A 69 11.33 1.78 -8.15
C VAL A 69 12.84 1.82 -8.40
N ASP A 70 13.26 2.41 -9.52
CA ASP A 70 14.67 2.46 -9.95
C ASP A 70 15.53 3.52 -9.23
N ASP A 71 14.92 4.57 -8.67
CA ASP A 71 15.64 5.62 -7.95
C ASP A 71 16.06 5.20 -6.54
N ASP A 72 17.30 4.72 -6.39
CA ASP A 72 17.88 4.31 -5.10
C ASP A 72 17.95 5.41 -4.02
N SER A 73 17.83 6.68 -4.42
CA SER A 73 17.76 7.80 -3.45
C SER A 73 16.42 7.85 -2.73
N VAL A 74 15.35 7.31 -3.33
CA VAL A 74 14.01 7.20 -2.72
C VAL A 74 13.96 6.01 -1.77
N LYS A 75 13.53 6.26 -0.52
CA LYS A 75 13.43 5.28 0.57
C LYS A 75 12.01 4.82 0.87
N ALA A 76 11.01 5.52 0.34
CA ALA A 76 9.62 5.04 0.32
C ALA A 76 8.87 5.56 -0.90
N ILE A 77 7.98 4.73 -1.45
CA ILE A 77 6.99 5.08 -2.47
C ILE A 77 5.62 5.06 -1.79
N ILE A 78 4.94 6.20 -1.78
CA ILE A 78 3.64 6.37 -1.12
C ILE A 78 2.60 6.61 -2.21
N ALA A 79 1.64 5.70 -2.34
CA ALA A 79 0.52 5.88 -3.23
C ALA A 79 -0.37 7.01 -2.70
N ALA A 80 -0.61 8.04 -3.51
CA ALA A 80 -1.40 9.20 -3.11
C ALA A 80 -2.87 8.84 -2.85
N ARG A 81 -3.39 7.87 -3.61
CA ARG A 81 -4.77 7.38 -3.57
C ARG A 81 -4.86 6.02 -4.28
N GLY A 82 -5.79 5.18 -3.81
CA GLY A 82 -6.25 3.98 -4.52
C GLY A 82 -7.34 4.29 -5.55
N GLY A 83 -8.29 3.37 -5.70
CA GLY A 83 -9.38 3.46 -6.69
C GLY A 83 -9.38 2.22 -7.58
N TYR A 84 -9.20 2.42 -8.88
CA TYR A 84 -9.00 1.33 -9.83
C TYR A 84 -7.93 1.76 -10.81
N GLY A 85 -6.99 0.87 -11.11
CA GLY A 85 -6.02 1.08 -12.17
C GLY A 85 -4.67 0.40 -11.95
N THR A 86 -4.31 0.05 -10.71
CA THR A 86 -3.03 -0.61 -10.40
C THR A 86 -2.93 -1.97 -11.11
N ILE A 87 -4.03 -2.70 -11.21
CA ILE A 87 -4.09 -4.00 -11.93
C ILE A 87 -3.75 -3.92 -13.42
N ARG A 88 -3.90 -2.74 -14.02
CA ARG A 88 -3.60 -2.54 -15.45
C ARG A 88 -2.13 -2.35 -15.73
N ILE A 89 -1.33 -2.04 -14.71
CA ILE A 89 0.08 -1.68 -14.86
C ILE A 89 1.02 -2.63 -14.12
N ILE A 90 0.49 -3.53 -13.27
CA ILE A 90 1.32 -4.37 -12.40
C ILE A 90 2.34 -5.21 -13.16
N ASP A 91 1.94 -5.79 -14.31
CA ASP A 91 2.81 -6.62 -15.16
C ASP A 91 3.79 -5.79 -16.02
N HIS A 92 3.66 -4.46 -16.02
CA HIS A 92 4.49 -3.55 -16.80
C HIS A 92 5.56 -2.85 -15.97
N VAL A 93 5.51 -2.96 -14.64
CA VAL A 93 6.53 -2.42 -13.74
C VAL A 93 7.48 -3.54 -13.34
N ASN A 94 8.78 -3.34 -13.57
CA ASN A 94 9.81 -4.27 -13.10
C ASN A 94 10.22 -3.91 -11.67
N PHE A 95 9.92 -4.81 -10.73
CA PHE A 95 10.23 -4.67 -9.30
C PHE A 95 11.54 -5.34 -8.85
N ASP A 96 12.32 -5.95 -9.77
CA ASP A 96 13.59 -6.63 -9.46
C ASP A 96 14.57 -5.74 -8.68
N ARG A 97 14.54 -4.43 -8.93
CA ARG A 97 15.39 -3.47 -8.21
C ARG A 97 15.10 -3.49 -6.70
N LEU A 98 13.85 -3.69 -6.29
CA LEU A 98 13.44 -3.70 -4.89
C LEU A 98 13.97 -4.92 -4.12
N ALA A 99 14.24 -6.03 -4.79
CA ALA A 99 14.90 -7.18 -4.16
C ALA A 99 16.37 -6.87 -3.81
N LYS A 100 17.02 -5.96 -4.56
CA LYS A 100 18.42 -5.55 -4.35
C LYS A 100 18.54 -4.30 -3.46
N ASN A 101 17.60 -3.38 -3.58
CA ASN A 101 17.55 -2.14 -2.83
C ASN A 101 16.13 -1.91 -2.30
N PRO A 102 15.75 -2.60 -1.22
CA PRO A 102 14.39 -2.57 -0.71
C PRO A 102 14.04 -1.18 -0.17
N LYS A 103 12.83 -0.72 -0.50
CA LYS A 103 12.25 0.52 -0.01
C LYS A 103 10.78 0.30 0.33
N TRP A 104 10.24 1.11 1.23
CA TRP A 104 8.84 0.96 1.64
C TRP A 104 7.88 1.27 0.48
N VAL A 105 6.81 0.49 0.36
CA VAL A 105 5.64 0.82 -0.47
C VAL A 105 4.46 0.99 0.46
N VAL A 106 3.77 2.14 0.38
CA VAL A 106 2.71 2.52 1.32
C VAL A 106 1.42 2.83 0.57
N GLY A 107 0.31 2.25 1.05
CA GLY A 107 -1.04 2.60 0.63
C GLY A 107 -2.06 1.57 1.07
N PHE A 108 -3.33 1.75 0.74
CA PHE A 108 -4.40 0.78 1.02
C PHE A 108 -5.41 0.71 -0.13
N SER A 109 -6.46 -0.14 -0.01
CA SER A 109 -7.45 -0.35 -1.06
C SER A 109 -6.79 -0.91 -2.35
N ASP A 110 -6.87 -0.24 -3.50
CA ASP A 110 -6.27 -0.67 -4.80
C ASP A 110 -4.79 -1.06 -4.73
N ILE A 111 -4.08 -0.51 -3.74
CA ILE A 111 -2.66 -0.77 -3.48
C ILE A 111 -2.43 -2.17 -2.88
N THR A 112 -3.49 -2.86 -2.45
CA THR A 112 -3.44 -4.28 -2.03
C THR A 112 -2.78 -5.14 -3.10
N LEU A 113 -3.01 -4.86 -4.38
CA LEU A 113 -2.36 -5.58 -5.46
C LEU A 113 -0.83 -5.43 -5.43
N LEU A 114 -0.32 -4.21 -5.19
CA LEU A 114 1.12 -3.99 -5.05
C LEU A 114 1.66 -4.74 -3.83
N HIS A 115 0.96 -4.66 -2.69
CA HIS A 115 1.36 -5.38 -1.48
C HIS A 115 1.46 -6.89 -1.70
N ALA A 116 0.46 -7.46 -2.38
CA ALA A 116 0.43 -8.88 -2.70
C ALA A 116 1.52 -9.27 -3.70
N HIS A 117 1.64 -8.54 -4.80
CA HIS A 117 2.65 -8.81 -5.82
C HIS A 117 4.08 -8.75 -5.26
N LEU A 118 4.38 -7.71 -4.47
CA LEU A 118 5.71 -7.50 -3.87
C LEU A 118 6.07 -8.61 -2.88
N TYR A 119 5.12 -9.02 -2.05
CA TYR A 119 5.37 -10.08 -1.08
C TYR A 119 5.44 -11.46 -1.75
N ALA A 120 4.53 -11.78 -2.66
CA ALA A 120 4.48 -13.08 -3.33
C ALA A 120 5.72 -13.36 -4.18
N ASN A 121 6.19 -12.35 -4.93
CA ASN A 121 7.30 -12.53 -5.89
C ASN A 121 8.68 -12.23 -5.29
N TYR A 122 8.76 -11.34 -4.30
CA TYR A 122 10.04 -10.86 -3.78
C TYR A 122 10.18 -11.02 -2.26
N GLY A 123 9.15 -11.47 -1.56
CA GLY A 123 9.12 -11.52 -0.09
C GLY A 123 9.22 -10.14 0.56
N LEU A 124 8.99 -9.06 -0.20
CA LEU A 124 9.20 -7.69 0.26
C LEU A 124 8.07 -7.25 1.17
N GLN A 125 8.41 -6.73 2.35
CA GLN A 125 7.44 -6.13 3.26
C GLN A 125 7.00 -4.75 2.75
N SER A 126 5.72 -4.47 2.93
CA SER A 126 5.08 -3.21 2.57
C SER A 126 4.11 -2.76 3.67
N ILE A 127 3.61 -1.54 3.58
CA ILE A 127 2.74 -0.96 4.61
C ILE A 127 1.35 -0.73 4.02
N HIS A 128 0.39 -1.54 4.48
CA HIS A 128 -1.03 -1.24 4.30
C HIS A 128 -1.40 -0.09 5.25
N GLY A 129 -1.46 1.16 4.75
CA GLY A 129 -1.54 2.33 5.62
C GLY A 129 -2.02 3.61 4.94
N GLN A 130 -2.19 4.67 5.74
CA GLN A 130 -2.80 5.93 5.36
C GLN A 130 -2.17 6.55 4.10
N MET A 131 -3.01 6.95 3.14
CA MET A 131 -2.59 7.60 1.90
C MET A 131 -2.75 9.13 1.95
N PRO A 132 -1.91 9.91 1.23
CA PRO A 132 -1.96 11.36 1.13
C PRO A 132 -3.36 11.98 0.94
N MET A 133 -4.20 11.45 0.04
CA MET A 133 -5.55 11.98 -0.20
C MET A 133 -6.43 11.93 1.06
N ASN A 134 -6.20 10.93 1.91
CA ASN A 134 -7.00 10.66 3.09
C ASN A 134 -6.41 11.25 4.38
N ILE A 135 -5.26 11.95 4.33
CA ILE A 135 -4.64 12.55 5.52
C ILE A 135 -5.58 13.51 6.27
N PRO A 136 -6.38 14.37 5.61
CA PRO A 136 -7.30 15.27 6.31
C PRO A 136 -8.34 14.55 7.19
N ASP A 137 -8.71 13.32 6.82
CA ASP A 137 -9.72 12.51 7.52
C ASP A 137 -9.08 11.45 8.44
N ALA A 138 -7.75 11.46 8.58
CA ALA A 138 -7.02 10.45 9.33
C ALA A 138 -7.12 10.65 10.84
N SER A 139 -7.32 9.57 11.58
CA SER A 139 -7.20 9.62 13.04
C SER A 139 -5.74 9.84 13.46
N ALA A 140 -5.53 10.50 14.60
CA ALA A 140 -4.20 10.67 15.16
C ALA A 140 -3.48 9.32 15.43
N LYS A 141 -4.24 8.26 15.75
CA LYS A 141 -3.69 6.90 15.91
C LYS A 141 -3.16 6.34 14.58
N SER A 142 -3.88 6.54 13.48
CA SER A 142 -3.44 6.14 12.13
C SER A 142 -2.13 6.82 11.76
N ILE A 143 -2.06 8.15 11.93
CA ILE A 143 -0.85 8.92 11.63
C ILE A 143 0.35 8.48 12.48
N ARG A 144 0.16 8.26 13.80
CA ARG A 144 1.23 7.79 14.69
C ARG A 144 1.73 6.39 14.35
N THR A 145 0.84 5.46 14.00
CA THR A 145 1.22 4.09 13.65
C THR A 145 1.89 4.03 12.29
N LEU A 146 1.48 4.84 11.30
CA LEU A 146 2.21 4.98 10.04
C LEU A 146 3.63 5.52 10.27
N HIS A 147 3.78 6.57 11.08
CA HIS A 147 5.10 7.07 11.44
C HIS A 147 5.94 5.96 12.12
N SER A 148 5.37 5.26 13.10
CA SER A 148 6.08 4.19 13.82
C SER A 148 6.52 3.07 12.86
N ALA A 149 5.65 2.64 11.95
CA ALA A 149 6.00 1.63 10.94
C ALA A 149 7.17 2.06 10.06
N LEU A 150 7.18 3.33 9.62
CA LEU A 150 8.22 3.86 8.74
C LEU A 150 9.55 4.13 9.46
N PHE A 151 9.52 4.52 10.73
CA PHE A 151 10.71 4.94 11.51
C PHE A 151 11.17 3.89 12.54
N GLY A 152 10.61 2.68 12.52
CA GLY A 152 11.03 1.57 13.40
C GLY A 152 10.53 1.66 14.84
N GLY A 153 9.39 2.32 15.06
CA GLY A 153 8.66 2.28 16.32
C GLY A 153 7.88 0.97 16.48
N GLU A 154 7.58 0.62 17.73
CA GLU A 154 6.78 -0.57 18.07
C GLU A 154 5.31 -0.39 17.65
N LEU A 155 4.72 -1.44 17.09
CA LEU A 155 3.33 -1.47 16.68
C LEU A 155 2.57 -2.48 17.54
N SER A 156 1.50 -2.01 18.17
CA SER A 156 0.55 -2.85 18.90
C SER A 156 -0.89 -2.43 18.60
N TYR A 157 -1.77 -3.41 18.51
CA TYR A 157 -3.16 -3.22 18.12
C TYR A 157 -4.08 -3.98 19.06
N ASP A 158 -4.88 -3.23 19.81
CA ASP A 158 -5.98 -3.76 20.60
C ASP A 158 -7.31 -3.37 19.96
N PHE A 159 -8.24 -4.34 19.89
CA PHE A 159 -9.59 -4.14 19.38
C PHE A 159 -10.60 -4.91 20.22
N ALA A 160 -11.83 -4.42 20.25
CA ALA A 160 -12.91 -5.06 20.99
C ALA A 160 -13.30 -6.39 20.34
N SER A 161 -13.34 -7.46 21.13
CA SER A 161 -13.87 -8.76 20.68
C SER A 161 -15.38 -8.69 20.48
N HIS A 162 -15.89 -9.35 19.45
CA HIS A 162 -17.31 -9.60 19.21
C HIS A 162 -17.71 -10.99 19.72
N GLY A 163 -18.97 -11.16 20.13
CA GLY A 163 -19.48 -12.43 20.68
C GLY A 163 -19.51 -13.63 19.72
N ILE A 164 -19.20 -13.41 18.43
CA ILE A 164 -19.09 -14.47 17.41
C ILE A 164 -17.63 -14.86 17.13
N ASN A 165 -16.67 -14.16 17.72
CA ASN A 165 -15.26 -14.52 17.59
C ASN A 165 -14.99 -15.86 18.28
N ARG A 166 -14.04 -16.61 17.72
CA ARG A 166 -13.53 -17.84 18.33
C ARG A 166 -12.34 -17.48 19.21
N SER A 167 -12.38 -17.85 20.49
CA SER A 167 -11.25 -17.65 21.41
C SER A 167 -10.09 -18.57 21.03
N GLY A 168 -8.87 -18.06 21.21
CA GLY A 168 -7.64 -18.80 20.97
C GLY A 168 -6.44 -17.88 20.86
N GLU A 169 -5.27 -18.49 20.67
CA GLU A 169 -4.01 -17.81 20.42
C GLU A 169 -3.45 -18.28 19.08
N GLY A 170 -2.79 -17.37 18.37
CA GLY A 170 -2.20 -17.67 17.07
C GLY A 170 -1.08 -16.69 16.76
N THR A 171 -0.15 -17.13 15.94
CA THR A 171 0.96 -16.31 15.47
C THR A 171 1.26 -16.69 14.03
N GLY A 172 1.56 -15.70 13.21
CA GLY A 172 1.88 -15.88 11.80
C GLY A 172 2.24 -14.55 11.18
N THR A 173 2.81 -14.59 9.98
CA THR A 173 3.04 -13.36 9.21
C THR A 173 1.70 -12.75 8.82
N LEU A 174 1.53 -11.46 9.08
CA LEU A 174 0.36 -10.70 8.67
C LEU A 174 0.40 -10.49 7.15
N ILE A 175 -0.66 -10.92 6.46
CA ILE A 175 -0.87 -10.68 5.02
C ILE A 175 -2.31 -10.23 4.77
N GLY A 176 -2.60 -9.79 3.54
CA GLY A 176 -3.94 -9.49 3.09
C GLY A 176 -4.12 -8.04 2.65
N GLY A 177 -5.27 -7.44 2.96
CA GLY A 177 -5.68 -6.13 2.48
C GLY A 177 -7.14 -6.11 2.03
N ASN A 178 -7.42 -5.47 0.90
CA ASN A 178 -8.78 -5.37 0.39
C ASN A 178 -9.31 -6.72 -0.14
N LEU A 179 -10.42 -7.22 0.40
CA LEU A 179 -10.97 -8.55 0.15
C LEU A 179 -11.26 -8.79 -1.35
N SER A 180 -12.00 -7.89 -2.00
CA SER A 180 -12.35 -8.04 -3.42
C SER A 180 -11.10 -8.11 -4.31
N LEU A 181 -10.03 -7.39 -3.96
CA LEU A 181 -8.77 -7.46 -4.69
C LEU A 181 -7.93 -8.70 -4.38
N LEU A 182 -7.97 -9.22 -3.16
CA LEU A 182 -7.38 -10.53 -2.86
C LEU A 182 -8.06 -11.63 -3.69
N VAL A 183 -9.39 -11.57 -3.82
CA VAL A 183 -10.12 -12.51 -4.69
C VAL A 183 -9.76 -12.32 -6.16
N ALA A 184 -9.59 -11.08 -6.62
CA ALA A 184 -9.25 -10.78 -8.01
C ALA A 184 -7.87 -11.30 -8.45
N ILE A 185 -6.97 -11.57 -7.50
CA ILE A 185 -5.61 -12.06 -7.77
C ILE A 185 -5.44 -13.56 -7.50
N LEU A 186 -6.48 -14.26 -7.07
CA LEU A 186 -6.39 -15.69 -6.74
C LEU A 186 -5.79 -16.50 -7.88
N ASN A 187 -4.86 -17.40 -7.54
CA ASN A 187 -4.12 -18.24 -8.47
C ASN A 187 -3.26 -17.49 -9.52
N SER A 188 -3.06 -16.18 -9.36
CA SER A 188 -2.08 -15.43 -10.15
C SER A 188 -0.69 -15.46 -9.51
N VAL A 189 0.33 -14.98 -10.22
CA VAL A 189 1.68 -14.77 -9.65
C VAL A 189 1.70 -13.75 -8.49
N SER A 190 0.64 -12.96 -8.33
CA SER A 190 0.52 -11.98 -7.25
C SER A 190 -0.21 -12.54 -6.02
N ASP A 191 -0.74 -13.76 -6.09
CA ASP A 191 -1.46 -14.37 -4.97
C ASP A 191 -0.53 -14.75 -3.81
N PHE A 192 -1.05 -14.73 -2.59
CA PHE A 192 -0.30 -15.09 -1.41
C PHE A 192 -0.28 -16.61 -1.17
N ASP A 193 0.78 -17.11 -0.52
CA ASP A 193 0.68 -18.35 0.25
C ASP A 193 0.10 -18.05 1.64
N TYR A 194 -1.15 -18.46 1.86
CA TYR A 194 -1.89 -18.24 3.10
C TYR A 194 -1.52 -19.22 4.23
N SER A 195 -0.72 -20.25 3.95
CA SER A 195 -0.39 -21.29 4.92
C SER A 195 0.35 -20.73 6.14
N GLY A 196 -0.20 -20.93 7.33
CA GLY A 196 0.39 -20.47 8.60
C GLY A 196 0.47 -18.96 8.75
N LYS A 197 -0.40 -18.21 8.06
CA LYS A 197 -0.44 -16.74 8.09
C LYS A 197 -1.59 -16.22 8.95
N VAL A 198 -1.47 -14.95 9.36
CA VAL A 198 -2.60 -14.19 9.91
C VAL A 198 -3.17 -13.36 8.76
N LEU A 199 -4.40 -13.66 8.37
CA LEU A 199 -5.09 -12.98 7.27
C LEU A 199 -5.84 -11.74 7.80
N PHE A 200 -5.46 -10.57 7.30
CA PHE A 200 -6.20 -9.33 7.49
C PHE A 200 -7.01 -9.00 6.24
N ILE A 201 -8.31 -8.77 6.40
CA ILE A 201 -9.21 -8.38 5.31
C ILE A 201 -10.04 -7.17 5.68
N GLU A 202 -10.19 -6.27 4.73
CA GLU A 202 -11.09 -5.12 4.76
C GLU A 202 -11.80 -4.98 3.42
N ASP A 203 -13.00 -4.38 3.40
CA ASP A 203 -13.61 -3.96 2.14
C ASP A 203 -14.58 -2.79 2.35
N VAL A 204 -14.89 -2.09 1.26
CA VAL A 204 -15.80 -0.94 1.26
C VAL A 204 -16.63 -0.90 -0.02
N GLY A 205 -17.92 -0.63 0.12
CA GLY A 205 -18.83 -0.50 -1.01
C GLY A 205 -19.41 -1.83 -1.52
N GLU A 206 -18.98 -2.96 -0.97
CA GLU A 206 -19.56 -4.28 -1.25
C GLU A 206 -20.91 -4.48 -0.55
N TYR A 207 -21.86 -5.10 -1.25
CA TYR A 207 -23.10 -5.56 -0.65
C TYR A 207 -22.84 -6.78 0.25
N LEU A 208 -23.63 -6.97 1.32
CA LEU A 208 -23.44 -8.08 2.27
C LEU A 208 -23.41 -9.46 1.61
N TYR A 209 -24.27 -9.70 0.61
CA TYR A 209 -24.27 -10.98 -0.12
C TYR A 209 -23.01 -11.16 -0.99
N SER A 210 -22.40 -10.05 -1.43
CA SER A 210 -21.13 -10.07 -2.16
C SER A 210 -20.00 -10.46 -1.22
N VAL A 211 -19.95 -9.86 -0.02
CA VAL A 211 -18.97 -10.21 1.02
C VAL A 211 -19.07 -11.69 1.41
N ASP A 212 -20.28 -12.23 1.65
CA ASP A 212 -20.46 -13.65 1.96
C ASP A 212 -19.92 -14.55 0.82
N ARG A 213 -20.17 -14.19 -0.43
CA ARG A 213 -19.64 -14.92 -1.59
C ARG A 213 -18.11 -14.84 -1.69
N LEU A 214 -17.53 -13.65 -1.49
CA LEU A 214 -16.08 -13.43 -1.56
C LEU A 214 -15.34 -14.24 -0.48
N ILE A 215 -15.86 -14.29 0.75
CA ILE A 215 -15.28 -15.08 1.85
C ILE A 215 -15.34 -16.60 1.59
N ARG A 216 -16.26 -17.05 0.73
CA ARG A 216 -16.44 -18.47 0.37
C ARG A 216 -15.69 -18.89 -0.90
N THR A 217 -15.04 -17.96 -1.59
CA THR A 217 -14.27 -18.23 -2.80
C THR A 217 -12.94 -18.88 -2.44
#